data_AF-A0A7S2N3S6-F1
#
_entry.id   AF-A0A7S2N3S6-F1
#
_cell.length_a   1.000
_cell.length_b   1.000
_cell.length_c   1.000
_cell.angle_alpha   90.00
_cell.angle_beta   90.00
_cell.angle_gamma   90.00
#
_symmetry.space_group_name_H-M   'P 1'
#
loop_
_entity.id
_entity.type
_entity.pdbx_description
1 polymer ?
#
loop_
_entity_poly.entity_id
_entity_poly.type
_entity_poly.pdbx_seq_one_letter_code
_entity_poly.pdbx_strand_id
1 'polypeptide(L)'
;FGTGSNHVREKDGIWAVLAWLQILAAFNTDASHPLVTVEDIVTGHWAKYGRNYYCRWDFEGVDKEKATAMMDKMRSDVEKNTGKKVGEYTIKLSDDFTYEDPVDKSVAKKQGIRFLMTDGSRVIFRLSGTAGSGATVRMYIEQYQGDKSKLGMKVSDALDDLVKVALELCDIKGYCGTETPTVIT
;
A
#
# COMPACT_ATOMS: atom_id res chain seq x y z
N PHE A 1 10.57 -2.91 -4.56
CA PHE A 1 10.24 -1.59 -5.15
C PHE A 1 11.53 -0.98 -5.69
N GLY A 2 11.49 -0.26 -6.81
CA GLY A 2 12.67 0.45 -7.32
C GLY A 2 12.35 1.93 -7.45
N THR A 3 13.28 2.77 -7.01
CA THR A 3 13.20 4.23 -7.11
C THR A 3 13.97 4.68 -8.36
N GLY A 4 13.62 5.81 -8.94
CA GLY A 4 14.31 6.37 -10.10
C GLY A 4 13.91 7.82 -10.34
N SER A 5 14.48 8.44 -11.38
CA SER A 5 14.09 9.77 -11.85
C SER A 5 14.22 9.85 -13.38
N ASN A 6 13.95 11.01 -13.97
CA ASN A 6 13.98 11.20 -15.43
C ASN A 6 15.39 11.21 -16.06
N HIS A 7 16.46 11.01 -15.26
CA HIS A 7 17.84 10.93 -15.75
C HIS A 7 18.08 9.72 -16.67
N VAL A 8 17.37 8.62 -16.43
CA VAL A 8 17.31 7.44 -17.31
C VAL A 8 15.83 7.03 -17.50
N ARG A 9 15.57 5.96 -18.26
CA ARG A 9 14.22 5.43 -18.50
C ARG A 9 13.97 4.09 -17.80
N GLU A 10 14.76 3.82 -16.77
CA GLU A 10 14.66 2.66 -15.90
C GLU A 10 14.69 3.06 -14.43
N LYS A 11 14.32 2.14 -13.55
CA LYS A 11 14.55 2.31 -12.11
C LYS A 11 16.03 2.11 -11.82
N ASP A 12 16.60 2.90 -10.92
CA ASP A 12 18.03 2.86 -10.60
C ASP A 12 18.26 2.83 -9.09
N GLY A 13 18.72 1.67 -8.61
CA GLY A 13 19.01 1.44 -7.21
C GLY A 13 20.27 2.15 -6.73
N ILE A 14 21.31 2.25 -7.56
CA ILE A 14 22.56 2.93 -7.18
C ILE A 14 22.29 4.43 -7.09
N TRP A 15 21.55 4.98 -8.04
CA TRP A 15 21.10 6.37 -7.98
C TRP A 15 20.31 6.66 -6.69
N ALA A 16 19.41 5.77 -6.27
CA ALA A 16 18.63 5.95 -5.05
C ALA A 16 19.51 5.95 -3.78
N VAL A 17 20.55 5.11 -3.74
CA VAL A 17 21.54 5.11 -2.65
C VAL A 17 22.31 6.44 -2.64
N LEU A 18 22.80 6.90 -3.79
CA LEU A 18 23.52 8.17 -3.90
C LEU A 18 22.62 9.36 -3.52
N ALA A 19 21.34 9.33 -3.88
CA ALA A 19 20.37 10.34 -3.47
C ALA A 19 20.22 10.39 -1.93
N TRP A 20 20.15 9.24 -1.26
CA TRP A 20 20.13 9.20 0.21
C TRP A 20 21.44 9.67 0.84
N LEU A 21 22.58 9.35 0.25
CA LEU A 21 23.87 9.86 0.72
C LEU A 21 23.95 11.38 0.59
N GLN A 22 23.38 11.97 -0.46
CA GLN A 22 23.27 13.42 -0.60
C GLN A 22 22.34 14.04 0.45
N ILE A 23 21.20 13.40 0.75
CA ILE A 23 20.32 13.83 1.85
C ILE A 23 21.09 13.80 3.18
N LEU A 24 21.76 12.68 3.49
CA LEU A 24 22.55 12.55 4.71
C LEU A 24 23.64 13.62 4.81
N ALA A 25 24.36 13.88 3.72
CA ALA A 25 25.39 14.93 3.68
C ALA A 25 24.80 16.32 3.93
N ALA A 26 23.62 16.62 3.39
CA ALA A 26 22.94 17.90 3.61
C ALA A 26 22.48 18.11 5.07
N PHE A 27 22.18 17.03 5.79
CA PHE A 27 21.87 17.07 7.22
C PHE A 27 23.11 17.03 8.13
N ASN A 28 24.29 16.69 7.60
CA ASN A 28 25.53 16.49 8.35
C ASN A 28 26.69 17.34 7.79
N THR A 29 26.44 18.64 7.61
CA THR A 29 27.43 19.58 7.04
C THR A 29 28.55 19.97 8.01
N ASP A 30 28.32 19.81 9.32
CA ASP A 30 29.28 20.11 10.38
C ASP A 30 29.60 18.85 11.18
N ALA A 31 30.85 18.38 11.04
CA ALA A 31 31.33 17.16 11.71
C ALA A 31 31.53 17.32 13.23
N SER A 32 31.43 18.54 13.77
CA SER A 32 31.48 18.78 15.21
C SER A 32 30.15 18.52 15.91
N HIS A 33 29.04 18.47 15.17
CA HIS A 33 27.73 18.11 15.70
C HIS A 33 27.53 16.60 15.74
N PRO A 34 26.64 16.09 16.61
CA PRO A 34 26.23 14.69 16.56
C PRO A 34 25.69 14.31 15.18
N LEU A 35 26.02 13.11 14.72
CA LEU A 35 25.54 12.57 13.46
C LEU A 35 24.01 12.51 13.45
N VAL A 36 23.39 13.16 12.48
CA VAL A 36 21.97 13.00 12.14
C VAL A 36 21.83 11.73 11.31
N THR A 37 21.14 10.74 11.87
CA THR A 37 20.97 9.41 11.26
C THR A 37 19.79 9.37 10.27
N VAL A 38 19.67 8.27 9.54
CA VAL A 38 18.48 8.00 8.71
C VAL A 38 17.21 7.97 9.57
N GLU A 39 17.28 7.41 10.78
CA GLU A 39 16.14 7.35 11.69
C GLU A 39 15.71 8.77 12.12
N ASP A 40 16.66 9.64 12.46
CA ASP A 40 16.36 11.04 12.82
C ASP A 40 15.67 11.78 11.66
N ILE A 41 16.15 11.60 10.44
CA ILE A 41 15.57 12.23 9.24
C ILE A 41 14.16 11.70 8.98
N VAL A 42 13.97 10.38 9.04
CA VAL A 42 12.68 9.75 8.75
C VAL A 42 11.65 10.08 9.84
N THR A 43 12.03 10.02 11.11
CA THR A 43 11.14 10.39 12.22
C THR A 43 10.83 11.88 12.23
N GLY A 44 11.80 12.74 11.87
CA GLY A 44 11.58 14.17 11.62
C GLY A 44 10.61 14.42 10.46
N HIS A 45 10.71 13.65 9.39
CA HIS A 45 9.77 13.69 8.26
C HIS A 45 8.35 13.29 8.72
N TRP A 46 8.21 12.21 9.48
CA TRP A 46 6.92 11.81 10.05
C TRP A 46 6.34 12.86 11.00
N ALA A 47 7.18 13.48 11.84
CA ALA A 47 6.71 14.54 12.74
C ALA A 47 6.18 15.77 12.00
N LYS A 48 6.66 16.02 10.77
CA LYS A 48 6.24 17.13 9.91
C LYS A 48 5.00 16.81 9.06
N TYR A 49 4.91 15.61 8.50
CA TYR A 49 3.89 15.25 7.49
C TYR A 49 2.88 14.20 7.95
N GLY A 50 3.09 13.60 9.13
CA GLY A 50 2.45 12.36 9.54
C GLY A 50 3.17 11.14 8.96
N ARG A 51 2.79 9.95 9.42
CA ARG A 51 3.34 8.66 8.96
C ARG A 51 2.27 7.88 8.24
N ASN A 52 2.61 7.32 7.09
CA ASN A 52 1.82 6.27 6.47
C ASN A 52 2.42 4.92 6.88
N TYR A 53 1.75 4.23 7.79
CA TYR A 53 2.08 2.84 8.07
C TYR A 53 1.68 2.00 6.87
N TYR A 54 2.55 1.11 6.41
CA TYR A 54 2.34 0.35 5.20
C TYR A 54 2.76 -1.09 5.39
N CYS A 55 1.96 -2.02 4.87
CA CYS A 55 2.39 -3.38 4.60
C CYS A 55 1.73 -3.92 3.33
N ARG A 56 2.29 -5.01 2.81
CA ARG A 56 1.67 -5.79 1.74
C ARG A 56 1.58 -7.26 2.14
N TRP A 57 0.40 -7.83 1.99
CA TRP A 57 0.12 -9.24 2.17
C TRP A 57 -0.06 -9.90 0.81
N ASP A 58 0.77 -10.89 0.51
CA ASP A 58 0.66 -11.68 -0.71
C ASP A 58 0.16 -13.09 -0.37
N PHE A 59 -0.94 -13.49 -1.01
CA PHE A 59 -1.51 -14.83 -0.95
C PHE A 59 -1.17 -15.54 -2.25
N GLU A 60 -0.09 -16.31 -2.24
CA GLU A 60 0.48 -16.93 -3.43
C GLU A 60 -0.13 -18.31 -3.70
N GLY A 61 -0.21 -18.69 -4.98
CA GLY A 61 -0.66 -20.03 -5.38
C GLY A 61 -2.15 -20.29 -5.12
N VAL A 62 -2.97 -19.24 -4.96
CA VAL A 62 -4.41 -19.41 -4.77
C VAL A 62 -5.09 -19.86 -6.06
N ASP A 63 -6.24 -20.52 -5.91
CA ASP A 63 -7.07 -20.89 -7.05
C ASP A 63 -7.51 -19.64 -7.83
N LYS A 64 -7.20 -19.63 -9.13
CA LYS A 64 -7.40 -18.45 -9.99
C LYS A 64 -8.88 -18.12 -10.18
N GLU A 65 -9.74 -19.11 -10.33
CA GLU A 65 -11.17 -18.89 -10.57
C GLU A 65 -11.83 -18.32 -9.32
N LYS A 66 -11.52 -18.88 -8.14
CA LYS A 66 -12.02 -18.38 -6.86
C LYS A 66 -11.49 -16.98 -6.54
N ALA A 67 -10.20 -16.72 -6.76
CA ALA A 67 -9.63 -15.39 -6.55
C ALA A 67 -10.21 -14.35 -7.54
N THR A 68 -10.53 -14.76 -8.77
CA THR A 68 -11.22 -13.90 -9.73
C THR A 68 -12.64 -13.59 -9.26
N ALA A 69 -13.39 -14.60 -8.78
CA ALA A 69 -14.73 -14.41 -8.23
C ALA A 69 -14.73 -13.47 -7.02
N MET A 70 -13.71 -13.54 -6.15
CA MET A 70 -13.50 -12.59 -5.04
C MET A 70 -13.35 -11.15 -5.54
N MET A 71 -12.48 -10.92 -6.53
CA MET A 71 -12.27 -9.61 -7.13
C MET A 71 -13.53 -9.08 -7.84
N ASP A 72 -14.26 -9.95 -8.53
CA ASP A 72 -15.50 -9.61 -9.21
C ASP A 72 -16.61 -9.25 -8.23
N LYS A 73 -16.69 -9.96 -7.09
CA LYS A 73 -17.61 -9.62 -6.00
C LYS A 73 -17.32 -8.24 -5.45
N MET A 74 -16.07 -7.96 -5.08
CA MET A 74 -15.67 -6.63 -4.61
C MET A 74 -15.98 -5.55 -5.65
N ARG A 75 -15.70 -5.81 -6.95
CA ARG A 75 -16.01 -4.89 -8.04
C ARG A 75 -17.51 -4.59 -8.14
N SER A 76 -18.38 -5.60 -7.95
CA SER A 76 -19.83 -5.41 -8.00
C SER A 76 -20.39 -4.59 -6.84
N ASP A 77 -19.64 -4.47 -5.73
CA ASP A 77 -20.07 -3.78 -4.51
C ASP A 77 -19.48 -2.38 -4.34
N VAL A 78 -18.62 -1.91 -5.26
CA VAL A 78 -17.89 -0.63 -5.08
C VAL A 78 -18.82 0.56 -4.81
N GLU A 79 -19.95 0.64 -5.53
CA GLU A 79 -20.96 1.68 -5.31
C GLU A 79 -21.59 1.57 -3.91
N LYS A 80 -21.90 0.35 -3.47
CA LYS A 80 -22.51 0.08 -2.15
C LYS A 80 -21.55 0.35 -0.99
N ASN A 81 -20.25 0.22 -1.23
CA ASN A 81 -19.23 0.42 -0.21
C ASN A 81 -18.85 1.89 -0.02
N THR A 82 -19.08 2.75 -1.02
CA THR A 82 -18.81 4.18 -0.87
C THR A 82 -19.73 4.80 0.17
N GLY A 83 -19.16 5.49 1.16
CA GLY A 83 -19.87 6.06 2.32
C GLY A 83 -20.13 5.09 3.47
N LYS A 84 -19.80 3.81 3.33
CA LYS A 84 -20.01 2.79 4.37
C LYS A 84 -18.99 2.94 5.50
N LYS A 85 -19.46 2.77 6.75
CA LYS A 85 -18.60 2.61 7.93
C LYS A 85 -18.14 1.14 8.07
N VAL A 86 -16.85 0.92 8.26
CA VAL A 86 -16.21 -0.39 8.43
C VAL A 86 -15.19 -0.32 9.58
N GLY A 87 -15.43 -1.05 10.67
CA GLY A 87 -14.73 -0.81 11.93
C GLY A 87 -14.85 0.66 12.35
N GLU A 88 -13.72 1.30 12.62
CA GLU A 88 -13.64 2.74 12.93
C GLU A 88 -13.47 3.63 11.68
N TYR A 89 -13.33 3.07 10.49
CA TYR A 89 -13.10 3.81 9.26
C TYR A 89 -14.40 4.09 8.51
N THR A 90 -14.42 5.18 7.74
CA THR A 90 -15.47 5.48 6.75
C THR A 90 -14.85 5.45 5.36
N ILE A 91 -15.41 4.65 4.46
CA ILE A 91 -14.96 4.56 3.07
C ILE A 91 -15.40 5.82 2.33
N LYS A 92 -14.47 6.70 1.99
CA LYS A 92 -14.70 7.88 1.16
C LYS A 92 -14.96 7.52 -0.29
N LEU A 93 -14.22 6.55 -0.82
CA LEU A 93 -14.35 6.07 -2.20
C LEU A 93 -14.05 4.58 -2.24
N SER A 94 -14.92 3.82 -2.90
CA SER A 94 -14.60 2.49 -3.38
C SER A 94 -14.74 2.43 -4.90
N ASP A 95 -13.72 1.94 -5.59
CA ASP A 95 -13.69 1.84 -7.05
C ASP A 95 -12.78 0.71 -7.56
N ASP A 96 -12.88 0.40 -8.86
CA ASP A 96 -11.87 -0.38 -9.58
C ASP A 96 -11.00 0.56 -10.41
N PHE A 97 -9.74 0.68 -10.01
CA PHE A 97 -8.85 1.71 -10.51
C PHE A 97 -8.70 1.65 -12.03
N THR A 98 -8.91 2.81 -12.65
CA THR A 98 -8.67 3.06 -14.07
C THR A 98 -7.73 4.25 -14.20
N TYR A 99 -6.74 4.11 -15.08
CA TYR A 99 -5.80 5.18 -15.41
C TYR A 99 -5.87 5.48 -16.90
N GLU A 100 -5.98 6.76 -17.24
CA GLU A 100 -5.84 7.27 -18.60
C GLU A 100 -4.52 8.04 -18.70
N ASP A 101 -3.65 7.59 -19.59
CA ASP A 101 -2.34 8.20 -19.75
C ASP A 101 -2.46 9.57 -20.42
N PRO A 102 -1.91 10.65 -19.84
CA PRO A 102 -2.08 11.99 -20.39
C PRO A 102 -1.27 12.23 -21.67
N VAL A 103 -0.29 11.38 -22.00
CA VAL A 103 0.59 11.50 -23.17
C VAL A 103 0.02 10.72 -24.35
N ASP A 104 -0.16 9.41 -24.20
CA ASP A 104 -0.58 8.53 -25.29
C ASP A 104 -2.09 8.22 -25.31
N LYS A 105 -2.82 8.68 -24.29
CA LYS A 105 -4.28 8.49 -24.12
C LYS A 105 -4.70 7.03 -23.98
N SER A 106 -3.76 6.12 -23.72
CA SER A 106 -4.07 4.73 -23.42
C SER A 106 -4.85 4.62 -22.10
N VAL A 107 -5.79 3.67 -22.04
CA VAL A 107 -6.65 3.48 -20.86
C VAL A 107 -6.40 2.11 -20.26
N ALA A 108 -5.81 2.08 -19.07
CA ALA A 108 -5.61 0.87 -18.28
C ALA A 108 -6.75 0.71 -17.27
N LYS A 109 -7.64 -0.26 -17.50
CA LYS A 109 -8.77 -0.60 -16.61
C LYS A 109 -8.41 -1.77 -15.70
N LYS A 110 -9.21 -1.98 -14.65
CA LYS A 110 -9.11 -3.12 -13.72
C LYS A 110 -7.76 -3.23 -13.02
N GLN A 111 -7.16 -2.09 -12.66
CA GLN A 111 -5.81 -2.04 -12.10
C GLN A 111 -5.75 -2.27 -10.58
N GLY A 112 -6.91 -2.43 -9.93
CA GLY A 112 -7.02 -2.84 -8.54
C GLY A 112 -8.26 -2.24 -7.88
N ILE A 113 -8.90 -3.01 -7.01
CA ILE A 113 -10.01 -2.51 -6.20
C ILE A 113 -9.43 -1.66 -5.08
N ARG A 114 -9.91 -0.43 -4.92
CA ARG A 114 -9.45 0.48 -3.87
C ARG A 114 -10.59 0.77 -2.90
N PHE A 115 -10.24 0.84 -1.62
CA PHE A 115 -11.08 1.36 -0.55
C PHE A 115 -10.29 2.50 0.10
N LEU A 116 -10.64 3.74 -0.25
CA LEU A 116 -9.99 4.95 0.25
C LEU A 116 -10.82 5.49 1.41
N MET A 117 -10.20 5.64 2.57
CA MET A 117 -10.86 6.09 3.79
C MET A 117 -10.84 7.63 3.90
N THR A 118 -11.72 8.18 4.73
CA THR A 118 -11.82 9.64 4.93
C THR A 118 -10.61 10.25 5.64
N ASP A 119 -9.88 9.47 6.43
CA ASP A 119 -8.69 9.88 7.20
C ASP A 119 -7.38 9.85 6.38
N GLY A 120 -7.44 9.40 5.13
CA GLY A 120 -6.27 9.20 4.26
C GLY A 120 -5.74 7.77 4.21
N SER A 121 -6.25 6.88 5.07
CA SER A 121 -5.93 5.44 5.03
C SER A 121 -6.53 4.79 3.79
N ARG A 122 -5.97 3.64 3.36
CA ARG A 122 -6.47 2.89 2.20
C ARG A 122 -6.13 1.41 2.24
N VAL A 123 -7.01 0.62 1.64
CA VAL A 123 -6.80 -0.79 1.33
C VAL A 123 -6.94 -0.97 -0.18
N ILE A 124 -6.02 -1.71 -0.80
CA ILE A 124 -6.04 -1.97 -2.24
C ILE A 124 -5.85 -3.47 -2.47
N PHE A 125 -6.66 -4.04 -3.36
CA PHE A 125 -6.55 -5.43 -3.80
C PHE A 125 -6.13 -5.48 -5.26
N ARG A 126 -5.13 -6.30 -5.57
CA ARG A 126 -4.73 -6.62 -6.94
C ARG A 126 -4.60 -8.12 -7.11
N LEU A 127 -5.11 -8.62 -8.23
CA LEU A 127 -4.89 -10.00 -8.64
C LEU A 127 -3.75 -10.01 -9.66
N SER A 128 -2.68 -10.73 -9.35
CA SER A 128 -1.57 -10.97 -10.27
C SER A 128 -1.54 -12.45 -10.63
N GLY A 129 -1.19 -12.80 -11.86
CA GLY A 129 -1.04 -14.21 -12.22
C GLY A 129 -0.52 -14.39 -13.63
N THR A 130 0.27 -15.42 -13.84
CA THR A 130 0.71 -15.92 -15.13
C THR A 130 -0.07 -17.20 -15.46
N ALA A 131 -0.23 -17.52 -16.74
CA ALA A 131 -0.90 -18.77 -17.13
C ALA A 131 -0.17 -19.98 -16.51
N GLY A 132 -0.91 -20.87 -15.83
CA GLY A 132 -0.42 -22.19 -15.40
C GLY A 132 0.12 -22.32 -13.97
N SER A 133 0.20 -21.27 -13.15
CA SER A 133 0.79 -21.35 -11.77
C SER A 133 -0.14 -20.87 -10.64
N GLY A 134 -1.45 -20.79 -10.90
CA GLY A 134 -2.42 -20.20 -9.97
C GLY A 134 -2.44 -18.67 -10.07
N ALA A 135 -2.91 -18.00 -9.02
CA ALA A 135 -2.89 -16.55 -8.91
C ALA A 135 -2.27 -16.10 -7.57
N THR A 136 -1.87 -14.84 -7.52
CA THR A 136 -1.45 -14.15 -6.31
C THR A 136 -2.43 -13.01 -6.03
N VAL A 137 -3.13 -13.08 -4.92
CA VAL A 137 -3.86 -11.92 -4.39
C VAL A 137 -2.87 -11.07 -3.62
N ARG A 138 -2.75 -9.79 -3.99
CA ARG A 138 -1.96 -8.80 -3.27
C ARG A 138 -2.88 -7.82 -2.58
N MET A 139 -2.79 -7.78 -1.25
CA MET A 139 -3.50 -6.85 -0.38
C MET A 139 -2.51 -5.80 0.13
N TYR A 140 -2.69 -4.56 -0.29
CA TYR A 140 -1.89 -3.42 0.14
C TYR A 140 -2.68 -2.66 1.20
N ILE A 141 -2.03 -2.37 2.32
CA ILE A 141 -2.70 -1.81 3.49
C ILE A 141 -1.87 -0.61 3.92
N GLU A 142 -2.50 0.55 3.96
CA GLU A 142 -1.85 1.79 4.35
C GLU A 142 -2.72 2.58 5.31
N GLN A 143 -2.20 2.87 6.50
CA GLN A 143 -2.89 3.69 7.49
C GLN A 143 -2.16 4.99 7.70
N TYR A 144 -2.87 6.10 7.49
CA TYR A 144 -2.34 7.42 7.81
C TYR A 144 -2.41 7.66 9.33
N GLN A 145 -1.34 8.21 9.89
CA GLN A 145 -1.28 8.63 11.28
C GLN A 145 -0.72 10.05 11.39
N GLY A 146 -1.57 10.97 11.86
CA GLY A 146 -1.21 12.37 12.12
C GLY A 146 -0.91 12.68 13.58
N ASP A 147 -1.34 11.83 14.52
CA ASP A 147 -1.06 11.98 15.95
C ASP A 147 0.40 11.65 16.23
N LYS A 148 1.15 12.68 16.64
CA LYS A 148 2.59 12.60 16.95
C LYS A 148 2.92 11.55 18.01
N SER A 149 2.02 11.31 18.97
CA SER A 149 2.22 10.30 20.02
C SER A 149 2.16 8.87 19.49
N LYS A 150 1.59 8.67 18.30
CA LYS A 150 1.38 7.36 17.67
C LYS A 150 2.29 7.11 16.47
N LEU A 151 3.22 8.01 16.16
CA LEU A 151 4.12 7.86 15.00
C LEU A 151 5.21 6.79 15.21
N GLY A 152 5.52 6.45 16.47
CA GLY A 152 6.56 5.47 16.84
C GLY A 152 6.05 4.04 17.05
N MET A 153 4.79 3.75 16.71
CA MET A 153 4.23 2.40 16.89
C MET A 153 4.91 1.39 15.96
N LYS A 154 4.84 0.11 16.34
CA LYS A 154 5.16 -0.99 15.43
C LYS A 154 4.14 -1.01 14.31
N VAL A 155 4.59 -1.35 13.10
CA VAL A 155 3.74 -1.37 11.91
C VAL A 155 2.60 -2.37 12.04
N SER A 156 2.85 -3.57 12.60
CA SER A 156 1.82 -4.59 12.85
C SER A 156 0.70 -4.06 13.74
N ASP A 157 1.07 -3.38 14.83
CA ASP A 157 0.14 -2.93 15.86
C ASP A 157 -0.68 -1.74 15.34
N ALA A 158 -0.06 -0.86 14.54
CA ALA A 158 -0.75 0.26 13.93
C ALA A 158 -1.75 -0.18 12.87
N LEU A 159 -1.49 -1.28 12.14
CA LEU A 159 -2.31 -1.75 11.02
C LEU A 159 -3.35 -2.81 11.40
N ASP A 160 -3.32 -3.35 12.62
CA ASP A 160 -4.14 -4.50 13.04
C ASP A 160 -5.63 -4.34 12.74
N ASP A 161 -6.21 -3.18 13.07
CA ASP A 161 -7.63 -2.94 12.82
C ASP A 161 -7.96 -2.76 11.33
N LEU A 162 -7.08 -2.12 10.56
CA LEU A 162 -7.27 -1.96 9.12
C LEU A 162 -7.09 -3.30 8.37
N VAL A 163 -6.23 -4.19 8.87
CA VAL A 163 -6.07 -5.56 8.37
C VAL A 163 -7.38 -6.34 8.55
N LYS A 164 -8.01 -6.29 9.72
CA LYS A 164 -9.31 -6.96 9.96
C LYS A 164 -10.38 -6.45 9.00
N VAL A 165 -10.47 -5.13 8.84
CA VAL A 165 -11.37 -4.49 7.86
C VAL A 165 -11.08 -4.98 6.43
N ALA A 166 -9.81 -5.08 6.05
CA ALA A 166 -9.43 -5.57 4.73
C ALA A 166 -9.86 -7.03 4.51
N LEU A 167 -9.65 -7.91 5.48
CA LEU A 167 -10.06 -9.32 5.43
C LEU A 167 -11.59 -9.45 5.32
N GLU A 168 -12.35 -8.67 6.10
CA GLU A 168 -13.82 -8.63 6.01
C GLU A 168 -14.32 -8.14 4.65
N LEU A 169 -13.68 -7.12 4.07
CA LEU A 169 -14.08 -6.54 2.78
C LEU A 169 -13.90 -7.50 1.61
N CYS A 170 -12.87 -8.35 1.64
CA CYS A 170 -12.58 -9.28 0.55
C CYS A 170 -13.11 -10.70 0.77
N ASP A 171 -13.40 -11.10 2.02
CA ASP A 171 -13.78 -12.49 2.36
C ASP A 171 -12.80 -13.53 1.77
N ILE A 172 -11.50 -13.23 1.82
CA ILE A 172 -10.49 -14.10 1.21
C ILE A 172 -10.50 -15.51 1.81
N LYS A 173 -10.98 -15.68 3.05
CA LYS A 173 -11.20 -17.00 3.63
C LYS A 173 -12.30 -17.77 2.90
N GLY A 174 -13.44 -17.15 2.64
CA GLY A 174 -14.56 -17.76 1.92
C GLY A 174 -14.20 -18.15 0.49
N TYR A 175 -13.40 -17.31 -0.19
CA TYR A 175 -12.99 -17.55 -1.57
C TYR A 175 -11.74 -18.44 -1.70
N CYS A 176 -10.67 -18.14 -0.97
CA CYS A 176 -9.36 -18.76 -1.12
C CYS A 176 -8.98 -19.71 0.04
N GLY A 177 -9.81 -19.84 1.08
CA GLY A 177 -9.66 -20.82 2.15
C GLY A 177 -8.71 -20.43 3.28
N THR A 178 -8.06 -19.26 3.22
CA THR A 178 -7.10 -18.80 4.24
C THR A 178 -7.09 -17.29 4.38
N GLU A 179 -6.85 -16.81 5.60
CA GLU A 179 -6.54 -15.40 5.90
C GLU A 179 -5.06 -15.19 6.22
N THR A 180 -4.28 -16.28 6.27
CA THR A 180 -2.83 -16.22 6.49
C THR A 180 -2.14 -15.98 5.15
N PRO A 181 -1.43 -14.84 4.97
CA PRO A 181 -0.68 -14.58 3.75
C PRO A 181 0.57 -15.47 3.67
N THR A 182 1.00 -15.77 2.46
CA THR A 182 2.26 -16.48 2.20
C THR A 182 3.46 -15.58 2.47
N VAL A 183 3.34 -14.29 2.14
CA VAL A 183 4.39 -13.28 2.31
C VAL A 183 3.81 -12.00 2.90
N ILE A 184 4.54 -11.41 3.85
CA ILE A 184 4.28 -10.07 4.39
C ILE A 184 5.50 -9.20 4.10
N THR A 185 5.30 -8.04 3.47
CA THR A 185 6.32 -6.99 3.24
C THR A 185 5.99 -5.74 4.04
#